data_AF-A0A7C2NIX3-F1
#
_entry.id   AF-A0A7C2NIX3-F1
#
_cell.length_a   1.000
_cell.length_b   1.000
_cell.length_c   1.000
_cell.angle_alpha   90.00
_cell.angle_beta   90.00
_cell.angle_gamma   90.00
#
_symmetry.space_group_name_H-M   'P 1'
#
loop_
_entity.id
_entity.type
_entity.pdbx_description
1 polymer ?
#
loop_
_entity_poly.entity_id
_entity_poly.type
_entity_poly.pdbx_seq_one_letter_code
_entity_poly.pdbx_strand_id
1 'polypeptide(L)' 'MKIISGGQTGVDRAALDAAQALGIPCGGFCPRGRRAEDGRIPERYPLVELASSAYAARTRANVEAADATLVLVQ' A
#
# COMPACT_ATOMS: atom_id res chain seq x y z
N MET A 1 -15.04 -3.34 -6.34
CA MET A 1 -13.66 -3.86 -6.38
C MET A 1 -12.71 -2.75 -5.96
N LYS A 2 -11.72 -3.04 -5.09
CA LYS A 2 -10.73 -2.07 -4.60
C LYS A 2 -9.37 -2.75 -4.51
N ILE A 3 -8.30 -2.06 -4.90
CA ILE A 3 -6.92 -2.52 -4.71
C ILE A 3 -6.35 -1.85 -3.46
N ILE A 4 -5.89 -2.63 -2.49
CA ILE A 4 -5.15 -2.09 -1.35
C ILE A 4 -3.71 -2.57 -1.34
N SER A 5 -2.80 -1.67 -0.99
CA SER A 5 -1.37 -1.94 -0.91
C SER A 5 -0.73 -1.02 0.12
N GLY A 6 0.44 -1.42 0.64
CA GLY A 6 1.13 -0.67 1.66
C GLY A 6 2.11 0.40 1.16
N GLY A 7 2.14 0.68 -0.14
CA GLY A 7 2.87 1.82 -0.74
C GLY A 7 4.40 1.71 -0.77
N GLN A 8 4.97 0.54 -0.49
CA GLN A 8 6.40 0.29 -0.70
C GLN A 8 6.76 0.45 -2.19
N THR A 9 8.03 0.67 -2.49
CA THR A 9 8.56 0.51 -3.84
C THR A 9 8.24 -0.87 -4.44
N GLY A 10 8.38 -0.99 -5.76
CA GLY A 10 8.10 -2.24 -6.48
C GLY A 10 6.61 -2.52 -6.61
N VAL A 11 6.20 -3.76 -6.29
CA VAL A 11 4.84 -4.27 -6.56
C VAL A 11 3.74 -3.43 -5.89
N ASP A 12 4.02 -2.88 -4.72
CA ASP A 12 3.06 -2.11 -3.95
C ASP A 12 2.63 -0.84 -4.71
N ARG A 13 3.59 -0.04 -5.16
CA ARG A 13 3.31 1.14 -5.99
C ARG A 13 2.81 0.79 -7.38
N ALA A 14 3.33 -0.27 -8.00
CA ALA A 14 2.82 -0.72 -9.30
C ALA A 14 1.32 -1.04 -9.25
N ALA A 15 0.85 -1.68 -8.17
CA ALA A 15 -0.57 -1.95 -7.97
C ALA A 15 -1.40 -0.67 -7.80
N LEU A 16 -0.89 0.32 -7.05
CA LEU A 16 -1.56 1.61 -6.87
C LEU A 16 -1.59 2.44 -8.15
N ASP A 17 -0.49 2.49 -8.90
CA ASP A 17 -0.38 3.20 -10.17
C ASP A 17 -1.32 2.59 -11.21
N ALA A 18 -1.34 1.26 -11.34
CA ALA A 18 -2.26 0.56 -12.25
C ALA A 18 -3.72 0.82 -11.88
N ALA A 19 -4.06 0.81 -10.58
CA ALA A 19 -5.41 1.09 -10.12
C ALA A 19 -5.85 2.52 -10.47
N GLN A 20 -4.99 3.51 -10.23
CA GLN A 20 -5.26 4.91 -10.60
C GLN A 20 -5.43 5.09 -12.11
N ALA A 21 -4.54 4.47 -12.91
CA ALA A 21 -4.60 4.56 -14.37
C ALA A 21 -5.88 3.95 -14.96
N LEU A 22 -6.40 2.89 -14.31
CA LEU A 22 -7.62 2.19 -14.74
C LEU A 22 -8.90 2.73 -14.07
N GLY A 23 -8.81 3.76 -13.22
CA GLY A 23 -9.96 4.28 -12.47
C GLY A 23 -10.53 3.30 -11.44
N ILE A 24 -9.75 2.30 -11.02
CA ILE A 24 -10.13 1.34 -9.98
C ILE A 24 -9.86 1.99 -8.62
N PRO A 25 -10.83 1.99 -7.67
CA PRO A 25 -10.59 2.49 -6.33
C PRO A 25 -9.36 1.85 -5.70
N CYS A 26 -8.47 2.65 -5.12
CA CYS A 26 -7.27 2.16 -4.45
C CYS A 26 -7.04 2.78 -3.07
N GLY A 27 -6.12 2.22 -2.30
CA GLY A 27 -5.67 2.76 -1.02
C GLY A 27 -4.85 1.74 -0.23
N GLY A 28 -4.96 1.77 1.10
CA GLY A 28 -4.29 0.82 1.98
C GLY A 28 -3.65 1.51 3.17
N PHE A 29 -2.88 0.75 3.94
CA PHE A 29 -2.22 1.23 5.16
C PHE A 29 -0.71 1.36 4.95
N CYS A 30 -0.13 2.46 5.40
CA CYS A 30 1.32 2.71 5.35
C CYS A 30 1.90 2.97 6.75
N PRO A 31 3.22 2.83 6.97
CA PRO A 31 3.83 3.12 8.26
C PRO A 31 3.76 4.62 8.58
N ARG A 32 3.86 4.94 9.88
CA ARG A 32 4.07 6.32 10.34
C ARG A 32 5.21 7.00 9.57
N GLY A 33 4.99 8.23 9.13
CA GLY A 33 5.86 9.05 8.29
C GLY A 33 5.75 8.71 6.81
N ARG A 34 4.75 7.91 6.38
CA ARG A 34 4.61 7.39 5.01
C ARG A 34 5.93 6.79 4.50
N ARG A 35 6.57 5.93 5.30
CA ARG A 35 7.92 5.41 5.01
C ARG A 35 7.91 4.30 3.95
N ALA A 36 8.83 4.40 3.01
CA ALA A 36 9.23 3.39 2.05
C ALA A 36 10.77 3.34 1.95
N GLU A 37 11.33 2.35 1.25
CA GLU A 37 12.78 2.18 1.14
C GLU A 37 13.47 3.31 0.36
N ASP A 38 12.76 3.93 -0.58
CA ASP A 38 13.24 5.06 -1.37
C ASP A 38 12.78 6.42 -0.81
N GLY A 39 12.31 6.45 0.43
CA GLY A 39 11.91 7.66 1.14
C GLY A 39 10.41 7.75 1.40
N ARG A 40 9.87 8.97 1.37
CA ARG A 40 8.47 9.22 1.69
C ARG A 40 7.56 8.81 0.54
N ILE A 41 6.52 8.04 0.83
CA ILE A 41 5.50 7.64 -0.14
C ILE A 41 4.75 8.89 -0.66
N PRO A 42 4.68 9.11 -1.97
CA PRO A 42 4.02 10.26 -2.57
C PRO A 42 2.57 10.48 -2.09
N GLU A 43 2.16 11.73 -1.92
CA GLU A 43 0.81 12.10 -1.45
C GLU A 43 -0.32 11.73 -2.41
N ARG A 44 -0.01 11.48 -3.69
CA ARG A 44 -1.00 11.02 -4.69
C ARG A 44 -1.63 9.67 -4.34
N TYR A 45 -1.00 8.90 -3.46
CA TYR A 45 -1.53 7.59 -3.04
C TYR A 45 -2.47 7.77 -1.84
N PRO A 46 -3.75 7.34 -1.96
CA PRO A 46 -4.76 7.49 -0.90
C PRO A 46 -4.55 6.45 0.22
N LEU A 47 -3.44 6.56 0.94
CA LEU A 47 -3.03 5.68 2.02
C LEU A 47 -3.37 6.26 3.38
N VAL A 48 -3.80 5.39 4.29
CA VAL A 48 -4.00 5.70 5.71
C VAL A 48 -2.71 5.41 6.47
N GLU A 49 -2.21 6.41 7.18
CA GLU A 49 -1.00 6.26 7.99
C GLU A 49 -1.33 5.57 9.32
N LEU A 50 -0.58 4.52 9.64
CA LEU A 50 -0.67 3.87 10.95
C LEU A 50 0.13 4.63 12.00
N ALA A 51 -0.25 4.45 13.28
CA ALA A 51 0.52 4.97 14.40
C ALA A 51 1.91 4.32 14.52
N SER A 52 2.13 3.12 13.97
CA SER A 52 3.43 2.45 14.02
C SER A 52 4.26 2.74 12.77
N SER A 53 5.56 2.98 12.93
CA SER A 53 6.53 3.08 11.83
C SER A 53 7.05 1.71 11.37
N ALA A 54 6.61 0.61 12.00
CA ALA A 54 7.04 -0.74 11.69
C ALA A 54 6.35 -1.29 10.43
N TYR A 55 7.13 -1.85 9.50
CA TYR A 55 6.60 -2.44 8.27
C TYR A 55 5.68 -3.65 8.52
N ALA A 56 5.91 -4.42 9.58
CA ALA A 56 5.03 -5.55 9.92
C ALA A 56 3.60 -5.09 10.27
N ALA A 57 3.45 -3.92 10.92
CA ALA A 57 2.15 -3.39 11.31
C ALA A 57 1.30 -3.04 10.07
N ARG A 58 1.89 -2.36 9.08
CA ARG A 58 1.18 -2.03 7.83
C ARG A 58 0.89 -3.26 6.98
N THR A 59 1.78 -4.25 6.96
CA THR A 59 1.53 -5.49 6.22
C THR A 59 0.33 -6.23 6.81
N ARG A 60 0.28 -6.40 8.14
CA ARG A 60 -0.85 -7.02 8.82
C ARG A 60 -2.16 -6.27 8.57
N ALA A 61 -2.16 -4.95 8.71
CA ALA A 61 -3.37 -4.14 8.48
C ALA A 61 -3.92 -4.26 7.05
N ASN A 62 -3.04 -4.33 6.03
CA ASN A 62 -3.49 -4.56 4.65
C ASN A 62 -4.03 -5.97 4.43
N VAL A 63 -3.42 -7.00 5.05
CA VAL A 63 -3.92 -8.38 4.95
C VAL A 63 -5.29 -8.53 5.65
N GLU A 64 -5.45 -7.95 6.83
CA GLU A 64 -6.71 -8.00 7.60
C GLU A 64 -7.85 -7.23 6.93
N ALA A 65 -7.54 -6.15 6.21
CA ALA A 65 -8.53 -5.34 5.50
C ALA A 65 -8.85 -5.85 4.08
N ALA A 66 -8.14 -6.87 3.58
CA ALA A 66 -8.34 -7.42 2.26
C ALA A 66 -9.25 -8.64 2.29
N ASP A 67 -10.12 -8.78 1.28
CA ASP A 67 -10.84 -10.04 1.04
C ASP A 67 -9.89 -11.16 0.56
N ALA A 68 -8.80 -10.78 -0.12
CA ALA A 68 -7.75 -11.69 -0.59
C ALA A 68 -6.41 -10.95 -0.75
N THR A 69 -5.31 -11.65 -0.52
CA THR A 69 -3.95 -11.14 -0.74
C THR A 69 -3.29 -11.88 -1.91
N LEU A 70 -2.86 -11.13 -2.93
CA LEU A 70 -2.04 -11.65 -4.02
C LEU A 70 -0.56 -11.33 -3.76
N VAL A 71 0.29 -12.36 -3.76
CA VAL A 71 1.75 -12.21 -3.66
C VAL A 71 2.37 -12.59 -5.00
N LEU A 72 3.16 -11.68 -5.57
CA LEU A 72 3.93 -11.92 -6.79
C LEU A 72 5.35 -12.32 -6.40
N VAL A 73 5.79 -13.48 -6.86
CA VAL A 73 7.13 -14.05 -6.63
C VAL A 73 7.77 -14.40 -7.97
N GLN A 74 9.11 -14.50 -7.99
CA GLN A 74 9.90 -14.95 -9.14
C GLN A 74 10.54 -16.30 -8.87
#